data_AF-A0A2M7VDE6-F1
#
_entry.id   AF-A0A2M7VDE6-F1
#
_cell.length_a   1.000
_cell.length_b   1.000
_cell.length_c   1.000
_cell.angle_alpha   90.00
_cell.angle_beta   90.00
_cell.angle_gamma   90.00
#
_symmetry.space_group_name_H-M   'P 1'
#
loop_
_entity.id
_entity.type
_entity.pdbx_description
1 polymer ?
#
loop_
_entity_poly.entity_id
_entity_poly.type
_entity_poly.pdbx_seq_one_letter_code
_entity_poly.pdbx_strand_id
1 'polypeptide(L)'
;MVVSFLLLSVFSPVLASTGIMDNLKSVAGQGYDANKDYDAATIRELVGSIVQIGLGLIGALFLILVIISGIQWMTAGGNTDKINKARQRLINSVIGLGIVLVAWVIVYTILDLINTVG
;
A
#
# COMPACT_ATOMS: atom_id res chain seq x y z
N MET A 1 -18.82 -6.14 21.71
CA MET A 1 -19.68 -5.50 20.70
C MET A 1 -19.13 -4.16 20.23
N VAL A 2 -18.71 -3.25 21.12
CA VAL A 2 -18.15 -1.93 20.75
C VAL A 2 -16.84 -2.00 19.94
N VAL A 3 -15.90 -2.87 20.31
CA VAL A 3 -14.60 -3.01 19.59
C VAL A 3 -14.76 -3.58 18.18
N SER A 4 -15.72 -4.49 17.97
CA SER A 4 -16.04 -5.05 16.65
C SER A 4 -16.69 -3.99 15.73
N PHE A 5 -17.50 -3.11 16.33
CA PHE A 5 -18.16 -2.02 15.60
C PHE A 5 -17.19 -0.90 15.21
N LEU A 6 -16.20 -0.60 16.06
CA LEU A 6 -15.13 0.34 15.76
C LEU A 6 -14.21 -0.18 14.65
N LEU A 7 -13.89 -1.48 14.62
CA LEU A 7 -13.12 -2.11 13.54
C LEU A 7 -13.83 -2.03 12.19
N LEU A 8 -15.16 -2.14 12.14
CA LEU A 8 -15.95 -1.95 10.91
C LEU A 8 -16.04 -0.48 10.49
N SER A 9 -16.10 0.46 11.46
CA SER A 9 -16.15 1.90 11.20
C SER A 9 -14.89 2.46 10.55
N VAL A 10 -13.69 1.98 10.91
CA VAL A 10 -12.45 2.36 10.21
C VAL A 10 -12.26 1.63 8.88
N PHE A 11 -13.03 0.57 8.63
CA PHE A 11 -12.98 -0.22 7.40
C PHE A 11 -13.92 0.28 6.29
N SER A 12 -14.95 1.06 6.62
CA SER A 12 -15.88 1.66 5.65
C SER A 12 -15.26 2.60 4.61
N PRO A 13 -14.26 3.48 4.91
CA PRO A 13 -13.68 4.32 3.87
C PRO A 13 -12.83 3.52 2.87
N VAL A 14 -12.43 2.29 3.19
CA VAL A 14 -11.66 1.41 2.28
C VAL A 14 -12.59 0.69 1.30
N LEU A 15 -13.80 0.30 1.72
CA LEU A 15 -14.75 -0.42 0.87
C LEU A 15 -15.61 0.51 0.00
N ALA A 16 -15.78 1.78 0.39
CA ALA A 16 -16.56 2.78 -0.35
C ALA A 16 -15.76 3.57 -1.40
N SER A 17 -14.46 3.30 -1.55
CA SER A 17 -13.64 3.90 -2.61
C SER A 17 -13.97 3.24 -3.95
N THR A 18 -14.85 3.89 -4.72
CA THR A 18 -15.12 3.60 -6.14
C THR A 18 -13.84 3.51 -6.97
N GLY A 19 -12.76 4.18 -6.54
CA GLY A 19 -11.45 4.11 -7.18
C GLY A 19 -10.84 2.71 -7.23
N ILE A 20 -11.04 1.84 -6.24
CA ILE A 20 -10.38 0.51 -6.25
C ILE A 20 -10.98 -0.41 -7.33
N MET A 21 -12.30 -0.36 -7.53
CA MET A 21 -12.97 -1.16 -8.56
C MET A 21 -12.68 -0.65 -9.98
N ASP A 22 -12.58 0.67 -10.14
CA ASP A 22 -12.26 1.30 -11.43
C ASP A 22 -10.79 1.06 -11.84
N ASN A 23 -9.86 1.15 -10.88
CA ASN A 23 -8.46 0.79 -11.12
C ASN A 23 -8.30 -0.70 -11.45
N LEU A 24 -9.06 -1.59 -10.79
CA LEU A 24 -9.04 -3.03 -11.06
C LEU A 24 -9.60 -3.37 -12.45
N LYS A 25 -10.66 -2.70 -12.90
CA LYS A 25 -11.20 -2.84 -14.26
C LYS A 25 -10.23 -2.29 -15.32
N SER A 26 -9.52 -1.20 -15.02
CA SER A 26 -8.50 -0.63 -15.91
C SER A 26 -7.31 -1.58 -16.11
N VAL A 27 -6.75 -2.16 -15.05
CA VAL A 27 -5.65 -3.13 -15.19
C VAL A 27 -6.08 -4.44 -15.85
N ALA A 28 -7.29 -4.93 -15.56
CA ALA A 28 -7.81 -6.15 -16.17
C ALA A 28 -8.15 -5.97 -17.65
N GLY A 29 -8.67 -4.79 -18.05
CA GLY A 29 -9.02 -4.46 -19.43
C GLY A 29 -7.83 -4.07 -20.30
N GLN A 30 -6.80 -3.43 -19.74
CA GLN A 30 -5.60 -3.03 -20.49
C GLN A 30 -4.57 -4.17 -20.64
N GLY A 31 -4.57 -5.17 -19.75
CA GLY A 31 -3.62 -6.29 -19.78
C GLY A 31 -3.97 -7.44 -20.74
N TYR A 32 -5.20 -7.47 -21.29
CA TYR A 32 -5.71 -8.56 -22.14
C TYR A 32 -6.17 -8.06 -23.51
N ASP A 33 -5.47 -7.10 -24.10
CA ASP A 33 -5.72 -6.66 -25.47
C ASP A 33 -4.50 -7.02 -26.35
N ALA A 34 -4.54 -8.20 -26.95
CA ALA A 34 -3.44 -8.75 -27.76
C ALA A 34 -3.13 -7.94 -29.04
N ASN A 35 -3.86 -6.86 -29.31
CA ASN A 35 -3.78 -6.06 -30.53
C ASN A 35 -3.50 -4.55 -30.29
N LYS A 36 -3.13 -4.12 -29.07
CA LYS A 36 -2.75 -2.72 -28.82
C LYS A 36 -1.24 -2.51 -28.99
N ASP A 37 -0.87 -1.55 -29.85
CA ASP A 37 0.48 -1.00 -29.88
C ASP A 37 0.80 -0.36 -28.54
N TYR A 38 1.83 -0.87 -27.86
CA TYR A 38 2.26 -0.39 -26.56
C TYR A 38 3.03 0.92 -26.72
N ASP A 39 2.30 2.04 -26.82
CA ASP A 39 2.90 3.36 -26.65
C ASP A 39 3.40 3.55 -25.20
N ALA A 40 4.42 4.39 -25.02
CA ALA A 40 5.01 4.68 -23.71
C ALA A 40 3.96 5.21 -22.71
N ALA A 41 2.93 5.89 -23.21
CA ALA A 41 1.79 6.35 -22.43
C ALA A 41 0.96 5.18 -21.84
N THR A 42 0.66 4.15 -22.63
CA THR A 42 -0.12 2.97 -22.21
C THR A 42 0.66 2.12 -21.20
N ILE A 43 1.96 1.93 -21.42
CA ILE A 43 2.82 1.21 -20.47
C ILE A 43 2.88 1.96 -19.13
N ARG A 44 2.99 3.29 -19.17
CA ARG A 44 2.99 4.13 -17.96
C ARG A 44 1.67 4.03 -17.19
N GLU A 45 0.55 3.97 -17.89
CA GLU A 45 -0.78 3.87 -17.28
C GLU A 45 -1.02 2.50 -16.62
N LEU A 46 -0.60 1.42 -17.29
CA LEU A 46 -0.66 0.06 -16.74
C LEU A 46 0.22 -0.08 -15.48
N VAL A 47 1.46 0.41 -15.55
CA VAL A 47 2.40 0.36 -14.41
C VAL A 47 1.88 1.22 -13.25
N GLY A 48 1.39 2.43 -13.52
CA GLY A 48 0.83 3.31 -12.49
C GLY A 48 -0.35 2.66 -11.76
N SER A 49 -1.23 1.98 -12.50
CA SER A 49 -2.42 1.33 -11.93
C SER A 49 -2.07 0.08 -11.09
N ILE A 50 -1.10 -0.73 -11.54
CA ILE A 50 -0.60 -1.89 -10.76
C ILE A 50 0.04 -1.41 -9.46
N VAL A 51 0.85 -0.35 -9.52
CA VAL A 51 1.49 0.26 -8.35
C VAL A 51 0.44 0.79 -7.38
N GLN A 52 -0.62 1.44 -7.87
CA GLN A 52 -1.69 1.97 -7.02
C GLN A 52 -2.46 0.86 -6.27
N ILE A 53 -2.78 -0.24 -6.96
CA ILE A 53 -3.42 -1.42 -6.34
C ILE A 53 -2.47 -2.07 -5.33
N GLY A 54 -1.20 -2.24 -5.68
CA GLY A 54 -0.17 -2.78 -4.80
C GLY A 54 0.02 -1.95 -3.54
N LEU A 55 0.13 -0.62 -3.67
CA LEU A 55 0.25 0.30 -2.54
C LEU A 55 -0.97 0.26 -1.63
N GLY A 56 -2.18 0.16 -2.19
CA GLY A 56 -3.41 0.05 -1.41
C GLY A 56 -3.44 -1.22 -0.55
N LEU A 57 -3.13 -2.38 -1.15
CA LEU A 57 -3.10 -3.67 -0.46
C LEU A 57 -1.98 -3.72 0.59
N ILE A 58 -0.77 -3.25 0.25
CA ILE A 58 0.37 -3.23 1.15
C ILE A 58 0.10 -2.25 2.31
N GLY A 59 -0.41 -1.06 2.04
CA GLY A 59 -0.75 -0.07 3.07
C GLY A 59 -1.79 -0.59 4.07
N ALA A 60 -2.84 -1.25 3.58
CA ALA A 60 -3.84 -1.89 4.43
C ALA A 60 -3.25 -3.01 5.30
N LEU A 61 -2.35 -3.83 4.74
CA LEU A 61 -1.67 -4.90 5.48
C LEU A 61 -0.76 -4.34 6.59
N PHE A 62 -0.01 -3.27 6.31
CA PHE A 62 0.83 -2.60 7.30
C PHE A 62 0.02 -2.03 8.46
N LEU A 63 -1.13 -1.43 8.18
CA LEU A 63 -2.03 -0.91 9.21
C LEU A 63 -2.44 -2.02 10.20
N ILE A 64 -2.84 -3.18 9.68
CA ILE A 64 -3.23 -4.34 10.50
C ILE A 64 -2.05 -4.85 11.34
N LEU A 65 -0.86 -4.96 10.74
CA LEU A 65 0.35 -5.40 11.44
C LEU A 65 0.77 -4.45 12.57
N VAL A 66 0.64 -3.15 12.38
CA VAL A 66 0.92 -2.14 13.42
C VAL A 66 -0.04 -2.29 14.59
N ILE A 67 -1.34 -2.48 14.33
CA ILE A 67 -2.34 -2.69 15.38
C ILE A 67 -2.02 -3.96 16.20
N ILE A 68 -1.78 -5.08 15.53
CA ILE A 68 -1.47 -6.36 16.21
C ILE A 68 -0.17 -6.25 17.00
N SER A 69 0.86 -5.63 16.43
CA SER A 69 2.16 -5.45 17.08
C SER A 69 2.06 -4.51 18.30
N GLY A 70 1.24 -3.46 18.21
CA GLY A 70 0.97 -2.54 19.31
C GLY A 70 0.25 -3.21 20.49
N ILE A 71 -0.79 -4.00 20.22
CA ILE A 71 -1.49 -4.77 21.25
C ILE A 71 -0.54 -5.80 21.88
N GLN A 72 0.31 -6.46 21.08
CA GLN A 72 1.29 -7.41 21.58
C GLN A 72 2.36 -6.75 22.47
N TRP A 73 2.74 -5.51 22.16
CA TRP A 73 3.65 -4.73 23.00
C TRP A 73 3.00 -4.35 24.34
N MET A 74 1.73 -3.92 24.32
CA MET A 74 0.98 -3.57 25.53
C MET A 74 0.65 -4.79 26.42
N THR A 75 0.43 -5.96 25.83
CA THR A 75 0.09 -7.20 26.55
C THR A 75 1.31 -8.03 26.98
N ALA A 76 2.54 -7.56 26.71
CA ALA A 76 3.76 -8.28 27.04
C ALA A 76 4.05 -8.39 28.55
N GLY A 77 3.41 -7.57 29.39
CA GLY A 77 3.37 -7.74 30.85
C GLY A 77 4.74 -7.83 31.55
N GLY A 78 5.79 -7.25 30.97
CA GLY A 78 7.16 -7.31 31.51
C GLY A 78 8.04 -8.44 30.96
N ASN A 79 7.53 -9.32 30.10
CA ASN A 79 8.35 -10.30 29.39
C ASN A 79 9.15 -9.62 28.27
N THR A 80 10.46 -9.46 28.49
CA THR A 80 11.41 -8.77 27.60
C THR A 80 11.48 -9.37 26.20
N ASP A 81 11.27 -10.69 26.05
CA ASP A 81 11.30 -11.34 24.74
C ASP A 81 10.10 -10.95 23.88
N LYS A 82 8.91 -10.83 24.50
CA LYS A 82 7.71 -10.37 23.80
C LYS A 82 7.82 -8.91 23.41
N ILE A 83 8.42 -8.09 24.27
CA ILE A 83 8.69 -6.67 23.99
C ILE A 83 9.67 -6.51 22.83
N ASN A 84 10.79 -7.26 22.86
CA ASN A 84 11.78 -7.21 21.79
C ASN A 84 11.22 -7.68 20.45
N LYS A 85 10.45 -8.78 20.43
CA LYS A 85 9.77 -9.26 19.20
C LYS A 85 8.76 -8.25 18.67
N ALA A 86 7.95 -7.64 19.53
CA ALA A 86 6.98 -6.63 19.12
C ALA A 86 7.67 -5.38 18.55
N ARG A 87 8.75 -4.92 19.22
CA ARG A 87 9.55 -3.77 18.78
C ARG A 87 10.23 -4.03 17.43
N GLN A 88 10.82 -5.22 17.24
CA GLN A 88 11.45 -5.59 15.99
C GLN A 88 10.45 -5.58 14.82
N ARG A 89 9.24 -6.13 15.04
CA ARG A 89 8.17 -6.09 14.06
C ARG A 89 7.74 -4.67 13.73
N LEU A 90 7.61 -3.81 14.74
CA LEU A 90 7.23 -2.41 14.56
C LEU A 90 8.27 -1.64 13.74
N ILE A 91 9.56 -1.81 14.04
CA ILE A 91 10.66 -1.19 13.30
C ILE A 91 10.66 -1.66 11.84
N ASN A 92 10.52 -2.96 11.59
CA ASN A 92 10.45 -3.51 10.24
C ASN A 92 9.24 -2.93 9.46
N SER A 93 8.09 -2.77 10.13
CA SER A 93 6.92 -2.11 9.54
C SER A 93 7.13 -0.61 9.27
N VAL A 94 7.90 0.10 10.07
CA VAL A 94 8.21 1.51 9.77
C VAL A 94 9.17 1.64 8.60
N ILE A 95 10.17 0.75 8.51
CA ILE A 95 11.13 0.73 7.40
C ILE A 95 10.43 0.43 6.07
N GLY A 96 9.52 -0.55 6.05
CA GLY A 96 8.74 -0.86 4.84
C GLY A 96 7.89 0.32 4.37
N LEU A 97 7.27 1.07 5.30
CA LEU A 97 6.52 2.28 4.97
C LEU A 97 7.44 3.37 4.41
N GLY A 98 8.63 3.54 5.00
CA GLY A 98 9.64 4.48 4.52
C GLY A 98 10.11 4.19 3.09
N ILE A 99 10.32 2.90 2.76
CA ILE A 99 10.71 2.49 1.40
C ILE A 99 9.65 2.88 0.37
N VAL A 100 8.36 2.69 0.68
CA VAL A 100 7.26 3.07 -0.22
C VAL A 100 7.24 4.58 -0.48
N LEU A 101 7.44 5.39 0.56
CA LEU A 101 7.52 6.84 0.42
C LEU A 101 8.71 7.27 -0.46
N VAL A 102 9.88 6.66 -0.24
CA VAL A 102 11.09 6.94 -1.03
C VAL A 102 10.92 6.49 -2.48
N ALA A 103 10.30 5.34 -2.73
CA ALA A 103 10.04 4.84 -4.08
C ALA A 103 9.16 5.81 -4.89
N TRP A 104 8.16 6.42 -4.25
CA TRP A 104 7.29 7.40 -4.90
C TRP A 104 8.06 8.66 -5.34
N VAL A 105 8.93 9.17 -4.47
CA VAL A 105 9.80 10.33 -4.77
C VAL A 105 10.72 10.03 -5.95
N ILE A 106 11.35 8.86 -5.97
CA ILE A 106 12.27 8.47 -7.06
C ILE A 106 11.53 8.41 -8.39
N VAL A 107 10.38 7.73 -8.44
CA VAL A 107 9.57 7.59 -9.67
C VAL A 107 9.14 8.96 -10.20
N TYR A 108 8.63 9.84 -9.33
CA TYR A 108 8.23 11.18 -9.74
C TYR A 108 9.40 12.00 -10.26
N THR A 109 10.56 11.94 -9.58
CA THR A 109 11.77 12.65 -9.99
C THR A 109 12.24 12.21 -11.38
N ILE A 110 12.24 10.91 -11.67
CA ILE A 110 12.65 10.38 -12.99
C ILE A 110 11.66 10.83 -14.07
N LEU A 111 10.36 10.77 -13.79
CA LEU A 111 9.32 11.19 -14.73
C LEU A 111 9.39 12.70 -15.03
N ASP A 112 9.63 13.51 -14.01
CA ASP A 112 9.77 14.97 -14.15
C ASP A 112 11.01 15.35 -14.95
N LEU A 113 12.12 14.64 -14.70
CA LEU A 113 13.32 14.76 -15.53
C LEU A 113 13.01 14.46 -16.99
N ILE A 114 12.38 13.32 -17.31
CA ILE A 114 12.06 12.94 -18.69
C ILE A 114 11.19 13.99 -19.40
N ASN A 115 10.21 14.59 -18.72
CA ASN A 115 9.35 15.62 -19.30
C ASN A 115 10.00 17.01 -19.41
N THR A 116 11.07 17.26 -18.65
CA THR A 116 11.81 18.54 -18.66
C THR A 116 12.91 18.56 -19.73
N VAL A 117 13.51 17.41 -20.08
CA VAL A 117 14.56 17.33 -21.12
C VAL A 117 14.04 17.05 -22.54
N GLY A 118 12.74 16.83 -22.72
CA GLY A 118 12.07 16.73 -24.03
C GLY A 118 11.30 17.99 -24.37
#